data_AF-A0A4R9M1M1-F1
#
_entry.id   AF-A0A4R9M1M1-F1
#
_cell.length_a   1.000
_cell.length_b   1.000
_cell.length_c   1.000
_cell.angle_alpha   90.00
_cell.angle_beta   90.00
_cell.angle_gamma   90.00
#
_symmetry.space_group_name_H-M   'P 1'
#
loop_
_entity.id
_entity.type
_entity.pdbx_description
1 polymer ?
#
loop_
_entity_poly.entity_id
_entity_poly.type
_entity_poly.pdbx_seq_one_letter_code
_entity_poly.pdbx_strand_id
1 'polypeptide(L)'
;MGSSFGVNANVFPENKDDIWWLLSYLNSGFCTYMVRSVLIRTNMITSGYVSRIPVIEFTEEIKTNLALLGKKAYEKKRNNESLKDITAQIDEIIFKFIRISESSQTLIDHFNKNLIKHV
;
A
#
# COMPACT_ATOMS: atom_id res chain seq x y z
N MET A 1 1.19 13.63 2.54
CA MET A 1 1.01 12.16 2.39
C MET A 1 -0.42 11.84 2.81
N GLY A 2 -1.29 11.50 1.85
CA GLY A 2 -2.63 10.98 2.15
C GLY A 2 -2.58 9.46 2.17
N SER A 3 -3.13 8.83 3.21
CA SER A 3 -3.34 7.38 3.21
C SER A 3 -4.51 7.07 2.28
N SER A 4 -4.29 6.17 1.33
CA SER A 4 -5.34 5.74 0.38
C SER A 4 -6.38 4.83 1.04
N PHE A 5 -6.06 4.22 2.19
CA PHE A 5 -6.87 3.18 2.82
C PHE A 5 -6.83 3.27 4.35
N GLY A 6 -7.96 3.65 4.91
CA GLY A 6 -8.23 3.67 6.36
C GLY A 6 -9.72 3.89 6.70
N VAL A 7 -10.59 3.94 5.69
CA VAL A 7 -12.02 4.27 5.81
C VAL A 7 -12.95 3.14 5.37
N ASN A 8 -12.44 2.10 4.70
CA ASN A 8 -13.27 1.00 4.24
C ASN A 8 -13.27 -0.13 5.28
N ALA A 9 -14.20 -0.04 6.22
CA ALA A 9 -14.35 -0.96 7.34
C ALA A 9 -14.77 -2.40 6.94
N ASN A 10 -14.80 -2.74 5.65
CA ASN A 10 -15.23 -4.05 5.15
C ASN A 10 -14.07 -4.97 4.73
N VAL A 11 -12.82 -4.57 4.94
CA VAL A 11 -11.64 -5.41 4.63
C VAL A 11 -11.26 -6.21 5.87
N PHE A 12 -11.71 -7.46 5.94
CA PHE A 12 -11.37 -8.39 7.00
C PHE A 12 -10.75 -9.67 6.42
N PRO A 13 -9.50 -9.99 6.77
CA PRO A 13 -8.92 -11.28 6.41
C PRO A 13 -9.52 -12.40 7.26
N GLU A 14 -9.47 -13.63 6.73
CA GLU A 14 -9.92 -14.82 7.44
C GLU A 14 -9.09 -15.08 8.71
N ASN A 15 -7.78 -14.88 8.63
CA ASN A 15 -6.88 -14.92 9.78
C ASN A 15 -6.70 -13.51 10.37
N LYS A 16 -6.89 -13.35 11.68
CA LYS A 16 -6.72 -12.07 12.37
C LYS A 16 -5.31 -11.49 12.21
N ASP A 17 -4.29 -12.34 12.15
CA ASP A 17 -2.91 -11.88 12.04
C ASP A 17 -2.59 -11.28 10.67
N ASP A 18 -3.38 -11.61 9.65
CA ASP A 18 -3.20 -11.11 8.29
C ASP A 18 -3.52 -9.63 8.14
N ILE A 19 -4.25 -9.05 9.10
CA ILE A 19 -4.67 -7.64 9.03
C ILE A 19 -3.46 -6.71 8.89
N TRP A 20 -2.34 -7.05 9.52
CA TRP A 20 -1.17 -6.19 9.54
C TRP A 20 -0.41 -6.17 8.23
N TRP A 21 -0.22 -7.33 7.58
CA TRP A 21 0.42 -7.34 6.27
C TRP A 21 -0.50 -6.74 5.21
N LEU A 22 -1.81 -6.96 5.34
CA LEU A 22 -2.80 -6.41 4.42
C LEU A 22 -2.86 -4.89 4.51
N LEU A 23 -2.78 -4.34 5.73
CA LEU A 23 -2.66 -2.90 5.95
C LEU A 23 -1.39 -2.32 5.32
N SER A 24 -0.25 -3.00 5.46
CA SER A 24 1.00 -2.61 4.79
C SER A 24 0.85 -2.64 3.27
N TYR A 25 0.28 -3.71 2.74
CA TYR A 25 0.07 -3.88 1.31
C TYR A 25 -0.83 -2.78 0.73
N LEU A 26 -1.97 -2.52 1.36
CA LEU A 26 -2.91 -1.49 0.90
C LEU A 26 -2.28 -0.10 0.98
N ASN A 27 -1.49 0.21 2.01
CA ASN A 27 -0.82 1.51 2.14
C ASN A 27 0.47 1.64 1.32
N SER A 28 0.81 0.66 0.48
CA SER A 28 1.98 0.72 -0.40
C SER A 28 1.81 1.73 -1.54
N GLY A 29 2.94 2.17 -2.10
CA GLY A 29 3.01 2.91 -3.35
C GLY A 29 2.46 2.12 -4.53
N PHE A 30 2.60 0.79 -4.53
CA PHE A 30 2.01 -0.09 -5.53
C PHE A 30 0.47 0.03 -5.55
N CYS A 31 -0.19 -0.21 -4.41
CA CYS A 31 -1.65 -0.14 -4.30
C CYS A 31 -2.17 1.26 -4.60
N THR A 32 -1.44 2.30 -4.14
CA THR A 32 -1.78 3.68 -4.46
C THR A 32 -1.75 3.93 -5.97
N TYR A 33 -0.71 3.48 -6.67
CA TYR A 33 -0.60 3.58 -8.12
C TYR A 33 -1.71 2.79 -8.83
N MET A 34 -1.94 1.54 -8.46
CA MET A 34 -2.99 0.70 -9.06
C MET A 34 -4.36 1.37 -8.93
N VAL A 35 -4.70 1.86 -7.74
CA VAL A 35 -6.00 2.49 -7.54
C VAL A 35 -6.08 3.84 -8.27
N ARG A 36 -5.10 4.72 -8.11
CA ARG A 36 -5.19 6.12 -8.55
C ARG A 36 -4.79 6.34 -10.01
N SER A 37 -3.95 5.49 -10.58
CA SER A 37 -3.50 5.60 -11.98
C SER A 37 -4.27 4.67 -12.90
N VAL A 38 -4.57 3.45 -12.45
CA VAL A 38 -5.14 2.39 -13.30
C VAL A 38 -6.67 2.28 -13.13
N LEU A 39 -7.15 2.17 -11.90
CA LEU A 39 -8.57 1.84 -11.64
C LEU A 39 -9.49 3.07 -11.57
N ILE A 40 -8.97 4.25 -11.25
CA ILE A 40 -9.78 5.43 -10.95
C ILE A 40 -9.42 6.61 -11.89
N ARG A 41 -10.45 7.24 -12.49
CA ARG A 41 -10.36 8.52 -13.22
C ARG A 41 -10.93 9.72 -12.43
N THR A 42 -11.37 9.52 -11.20
CA THR A 42 -12.09 10.51 -10.38
C THR A 42 -11.47 10.64 -8.98
N ASN A 43 -11.62 11.76 -8.28
CA ASN A 43 -11.00 11.91 -6.94
C ASN A 43 -11.59 11.03 -5.83
N MET A 44 -12.63 10.22 -6.11
CA MET A 44 -13.33 9.37 -5.14
C MET A 44 -12.88 7.90 -5.24
N ILE A 45 -12.35 7.34 -4.14
CA ILE A 45 -12.12 5.89 -3.98
C ILE A 45 -13.41 5.28 -3.40
N THR A 46 -14.04 4.36 -4.12
CA THR A 46 -15.23 3.61 -3.67
C THR A 46 -14.89 2.15 -3.42
N SER A 47 -15.72 1.45 -2.64
CA SER A 47 -15.55 0.02 -2.34
C SER A 47 -15.43 -0.85 -3.60
N GLY A 48 -16.09 -0.48 -4.69
CA GLY A 48 -16.02 -1.19 -5.97
C GLY A 48 -14.67 -1.11 -6.68
N TYR A 49 -13.86 -0.07 -6.43
CA TYR A 49 -12.48 -0.01 -6.92
C TYR A 49 -11.53 -0.77 -5.99
N VAL A 50 -11.77 -0.68 -4.68
CA VAL A 50 -10.98 -1.41 -3.67
C VAL A 50 -11.09 -2.93 -3.88
N SER A 51 -12.28 -3.44 -4.23
CA SER A 51 -12.49 -4.86 -4.51
C SER A 51 -11.80 -5.35 -5.79
N ARG A 52 -11.30 -4.45 -6.64
CA ARG A 52 -10.56 -4.77 -7.88
C ARG A 52 -9.05 -4.63 -7.71
N ILE A 53 -8.56 -4.27 -6.53
CA ILE A 53 -7.13 -4.27 -6.26
C ILE A 53 -6.66 -5.71 -6.37
N PRO A 54 -5.62 -6.01 -7.18
CA PRO A 54 -5.08 -7.35 -7.21
C PRO A 54 -4.53 -7.69 -5.83
N VAL A 55 -5.01 -8.77 -5.22
CA VAL A 55 -4.43 -9.27 -3.96
C VAL A 55 -3.32 -10.24 -4.34
N ILE A 56 -2.09 -9.89 -3.99
CA ILE A 56 -0.92 -10.73 -4.27
C ILE A 56 -0.86 -11.86 -3.26
N GLU A 57 -0.67 -13.09 -3.75
CA GLU A 57 -0.45 -14.25 -2.91
C GLU A 57 1.02 -14.30 -2.44
N PHE A 58 1.28 -13.67 -1.30
CA PHE A 58 2.60 -13.65 -0.67
C PHE A 58 2.90 -14.94 0.08
N THR A 59 4.19 -15.28 0.19
CA THR A 59 4.65 -16.32 1.11
C THR A 59 4.45 -15.89 2.56
N GLU A 60 4.37 -16.85 3.48
CA GLU A 60 4.21 -16.57 4.91
C GLU A 60 5.37 -15.74 5.50
N GLU A 61 6.60 -15.94 4.99
CA GLU A 61 7.75 -15.11 5.35
C GLU A 61 7.53 -13.64 4.99
N ILE A 62 7.06 -13.37 3.77
CA ILE A 62 6.82 -12.00 3.30
C ILE A 62 5.65 -11.38 4.05
N LYS A 63 4.57 -12.13 4.29
CA LYS A 63 3.45 -11.67 5.13
C LYS A 63 3.94 -11.30 6.52
N THR A 64 4.81 -12.11 7.14
CA THR A 64 5.39 -11.80 8.46
C THR A 64 6.19 -10.50 8.44
N ASN A 65 7.04 -10.31 7.44
CA ASN A 65 7.84 -9.08 7.30
C ASN A 65 6.96 -7.83 7.08
N LEU A 66 5.96 -7.94 6.20
CA LEU A 66 4.99 -6.87 5.96
C LEU A 66 4.14 -6.57 7.21
N ALA A 67 3.76 -7.59 7.98
CA ALA A 67 3.02 -7.41 9.22
C ALA A 67 3.85 -6.67 10.29
N LEU A 68 5.14 -7.00 10.42
CA LEU A 68 6.06 -6.29 11.32
C LEU A 68 6.18 -4.82 10.93
N LEU A 69 6.35 -4.53 9.64
CA LEU A 69 6.39 -3.16 9.13
C LEU A 69 5.07 -2.41 9.37
N GLY A 70 3.93 -3.08 9.21
CA GLY A 70 2.60 -2.50 9.44
C GLY A 70 2.38 -2.11 10.89
N LYS A 71 2.74 -3.00 11.83
CA LYS A 71 2.72 -2.70 13.28
C LYS A 71 3.64 -1.54 13.62
N LYS A 72 4.85 -1.52 13.04
CA LYS A 72 5.81 -0.43 13.23
C LYS A 72 5.29 0.90 12.67
N ALA A 73 4.63 0.88 11.50
CA ALA A 73 4.01 2.06 10.90
C ALA A 73 2.92 2.62 11.80
N TYR A 74 2.09 1.74 12.37
CA TYR A 74 1.03 2.11 13.30
C TYR A 74 1.57 2.84 14.53
N GLU A 75 2.58 2.27 15.20
CA GLU A 75 3.19 2.91 16.39
C GLU A 75 3.87 4.23 16.05
N LYS A 76 4.64 4.30 14.95
CA LYS A 76 5.21 5.57 14.48
C LYS A 76 4.14 6.63 14.22
N LYS A 77 3.02 6.22 13.60
CA LYS A 77 1.92 7.15 13.32
C LYS A 77 1.27 7.68 14.60
N ARG A 78 1.10 6.83 15.62
CA ARG A 78 0.60 7.25 16.95
C ARG A 78 1.50 8.29 17.61
N ASN A 79 2.81 8.18 17.38
CA ASN A 79 3.81 9.12 17.88
C ASN A 79 4.02 10.35 16.98
N ASN A 80 3.20 10.53 15.93
CA ASN A 80 3.36 11.58 14.92
C ASN A 80 4.73 11.57 14.20
N GLU A 81 5.37 10.41 14.10
CA GLU A 81 6.62 10.22 13.39
C GLU A 81 6.41 10.04 11.87
N SER A 82 7.47 10.30 11.10
CA SER A 82 7.49 10.07 9.66
C SER A 82 7.40 8.58 9.31
N LEU A 83 6.55 8.25 8.33
CA LEU A 83 6.39 6.89 7.79
C LEU A 83 7.19 6.64 6.51
N LYS A 84 7.98 7.62 6.02
CA LYS A 84 8.68 7.54 4.73
C LYS A 84 9.52 6.27 4.60
N ASP A 85 10.39 6.00 5.57
CA ASP A 85 11.32 4.88 5.51
C ASP A 85 10.60 3.53 5.59
N ILE A 86 9.50 3.45 6.35
CA ILE A 86 8.70 2.23 6.46
C ILE A 86 7.95 1.97 5.16
N THR A 87 7.40 3.02 4.54
CA THR A 87 6.72 2.93 3.25
C THR A 87 7.69 2.47 2.17
N ALA A 88 8.91 3.02 2.14
CA ALA A 88 9.95 2.60 1.20
C ALA A 88 10.35 1.12 1.37
N GLN A 89 10.47 0.64 2.61
CA GLN A 89 10.75 -0.78 2.89
C GLN A 89 9.61 -1.70 2.44
N ILE A 90 8.36 -1.30 2.64
CA ILE A 90 7.19 -2.04 2.16
C ILE A 90 7.22 -2.12 0.63
N ASP A 91 7.45 -0.99 -0.04
CA ASP A 91 7.50 -0.92 -1.50
C ASP A 91 8.64 -1.78 -2.08
N GLU A 92 9.83 -1.76 -1.47
CA GLU A 92 10.96 -2.60 -1.87
C GLU A 92 10.61 -4.10 -1.80
N ILE A 93 10.01 -4.55 -0.68
CA ILE A 93 9.58 -5.95 -0.52
C ILE A 93 8.59 -6.35 -1.60
N ILE A 94 7.57 -5.52 -1.84
CA ILE A 94 6.52 -5.80 -2.83
C ILE A 94 7.11 -5.84 -4.23
N PHE A 95 7.86 -4.80 -4.63
CA PHE A 95 8.43 -4.69 -5.98
C PHE A 95 9.40 -5.81 -6.29
N LYS A 96 10.24 -6.20 -5.31
CA LYS A 96 11.13 -7.34 -5.43
C LYS A 96 10.36 -8.64 -5.61
N PHE A 97 9.28 -8.85 -4.84
CA PHE A 97 8.48 -10.07 -4.92
C PHE A 97 7.80 -10.25 -6.28
N ILE A 98 7.12 -9.21 -6.77
CA ILE A 98 6.42 -9.26 -8.06
C ILE A 98 7.30 -8.93 -9.27
N ARG A 99 8.60 -8.69 -9.05
CA ARG A 99 9.61 -8.43 -10.08
C ARG A 99 9.29 -7.22 -10.96
N ILE A 100 8.85 -6.12 -10.36
CA ILE A 100 8.68 -4.85 -11.08
C ILE A 100 10.06 -4.32 -11.53
N SER A 101 10.19 -3.97 -12.81
CA SER A 101 11.42 -3.36 -13.36
C SER A 101 11.72 -2.01 -12.72
N GLU A 102 12.99 -1.63 -12.62
CA GLU A 102 13.41 -0.31 -12.10
C GLU A 102 12.75 0.87 -12.83
N SER A 103 12.57 0.74 -14.15
CA SER A 103 11.85 1.73 -14.96
C SER A 103 10.40 1.92 -14.51
N SER A 104 9.71 0.82 -14.19
CA SER A 104 8.33 0.84 -13.71
C SER A 104 8.26 1.34 -12.26
N GLN A 105 9.21 0.96 -11.40
CA GLN A 105 9.31 1.50 -10.04
C GLN A 105 9.48 3.02 -10.07
N THR A 106 10.37 3.53 -10.93
CA THR A 106 10.58 4.97 -11.10
C THR A 106 9.30 5.70 -11.55
N LEU A 107 8.53 5.09 -12.45
CA LEU A 107 7.25 5.62 -12.90
C LEU A 107 6.22 5.66 -11.78
N ILE A 108 6.11 4.57 -11.02
CA ILE A 108 5.21 4.46 -9.85
C ILE A 108 5.58 5.53 -8.80
N ASP A 109 6.86 5.65 -8.47
CA ASP A 109 7.36 6.64 -7.52
C ASP A 109 7.09 8.07 -7.97
N HIS A 110 7.35 8.36 -9.25
CA HIS A 110 7.08 9.66 -9.83
C HIS A 110 5.58 9.99 -9.76
N PHE A 111 4.72 9.04 -10.12
CA PHE A 111 3.27 9.21 -10.02
C PHE A 111 2.83 9.49 -8.57
N ASN A 112 3.27 8.67 -7.62
CA ASN A 112 2.90 8.79 -6.21
C ASN A 112 3.38 10.10 -5.58
N LYS A 113 4.56 10.61 -5.95
CA LYS A 113 5.08 11.91 -5.49
C LYS A 113 4.27 13.11 -6.03
N ASN A 114 3.71 12.98 -7.23
CA ASN A 114 2.99 14.07 -7.91
C ASN A 114 1.45 13.97 -7.78
N LEU A 115 0.95 12.99 -7.03
CA LEU A 115 -0.48 12.72 -6.86
C LEU A 115 -1.30 13.92 -6.34
N ILE A 116 -0.65 14.87 -5.65
CA ILE A 116 -1.29 16.08 -5.08
C ILE A 116 -1.16 17.30 -6.02
N LYS A 117 -0.26 17.30 -7.01
CA LYS A 117 -0.03 18.47 -7.89
C LYS A 117 -1.09 18.63 -8.99
N HIS A 118 -1.97 17.65 -9.18
CA HIS A 118 -3.05 17.68 -10.16
C HIS A 118 -4.43 17.67 -9.48
N VAL A 119 -4.63 18.62 -8.56
CA VAL A 119 -5.97 19.05 -8.11
C VAL A 119 -6.12 20.53 -8.34
#